data_AF-A0A3C1G857-F1
#
_entry.id   AF-A0A3C1G857-F1
#
_cell.length_a   1.000
_cell.length_b   1.000
_cell.length_c   1.000
_cell.angle_alpha   90.00
_cell.angle_beta   90.00
_cell.angle_gamma   90.00
#
_symmetry.space_group_name_H-M   'P 1'
#
loop_
_entity.id
_entity.type
_entity.pdbx_description
1 polymer ?
#
loop_
_entity_poly.entity_id
_entity_poly.type
_entity_poly.pdbx_seq_one_letter_code
_entity_poly.pdbx_strand_id
1 'polypeptide(L)'
;MAKVYNWQIGREMDYPYEGKRPEKQFGMIFDTNKCIACQTCTVACKTTWTTGRGQEYMYWNNVETKPYGYYPLGWDVNILDKLGIQEMGGPVYQGKTLFDAAPTGEAILGYLPDDIDYAHPNIGEDDCTGLMTQGAHLTMPHMQWMFYLPRICNHCTYP
;
A
#
# COMPACT_ATOMS: atom_id res chain seq x y z
N MET A 1 -8.55 18.68 15.77
CA MET A 1 -7.40 17.79 15.54
C MET A 1 -6.30 18.17 16.52
N ALA A 2 -5.52 17.20 16.98
CA ALA A 2 -4.34 17.45 17.80
C ALA A 2 -3.17 17.86 16.90
N LYS A 3 -2.28 18.72 17.40
CA LYS A 3 -0.99 19.02 16.75
C LYS A 3 0.03 17.99 17.20
N VAL A 4 0.61 17.28 16.24
CA VAL A 4 1.64 16.27 16.51
C VAL A 4 2.85 16.51 15.62
N TYR A 5 4.05 16.37 16.19
CA TYR A 5 5.28 16.38 15.40
C TYR A 5 5.44 15.04 14.69
N ASN A 6 5.41 15.02 13.35
CA ASN A 6 5.68 13.83 12.55
C ASN A 6 7.14 13.80 12.11
N TRP A 7 7.91 12.93 12.76
CA TRP A 7 9.35 12.80 12.53
C TRP A 7 9.70 12.27 11.12
N GLN A 8 8.79 11.55 10.44
CA GLN A 8 9.04 10.99 9.11
C GLN A 8 9.08 12.10 8.03
N ILE A 9 8.29 13.16 8.23
CA ILE A 9 8.22 14.33 7.35
C ILE A 9 8.90 15.58 7.95
N GLY A 10 9.43 15.47 9.17
CA GLY A 10 10.18 16.55 9.84
C GLY A 10 9.37 17.81 10.14
N ARG A 11 8.05 17.71 10.29
CA ARG A 11 7.17 18.86 10.56
C ARG A 11 5.98 18.51 11.46
N GLU A 12 5.39 19.53 12.06
CA GLU A 12 4.10 19.40 12.73
C GLU A 12 2.98 19.20 11.72
N MET A 13 2.02 18.35 12.07
CA MET A 13 0.80 18.09 11.29
C MET A 13 -0.42 18.06 12.20
N ASP A 14 -1.58 18.35 11.61
CA ASP A 14 -2.87 18.07 12.25
C ASP A 14 -3.17 16.57 12.16
N TYR A 15 -3.62 15.99 13.28
CA TYR A 15 -3.88 14.57 13.37
C TYR A 15 -5.15 14.29 14.21
N PRO A 16 -5.96 13.27 13.87
CA PRO A 16 -7.21 13.01 14.58
C PRO A 16 -7.03 12.61 16.06
N TYR A 17 -5.93 11.94 16.40
CA TYR A 17 -5.68 11.43 17.74
C TYR A 17 -4.57 12.20 18.47
N GLU A 18 -4.54 12.13 19.80
CA GLU A 18 -3.44 12.66 20.58
C GLU A 18 -2.13 11.90 20.29
N GLY A 19 -0.99 12.58 20.43
CA GLY A 19 0.35 12.01 20.22
C GLY A 19 0.79 11.00 21.29
N LYS A 20 -0.14 10.25 21.90
CA LYS A 20 0.15 9.23 22.91
C LYS A 20 0.51 7.92 22.21
N ARG A 21 1.80 7.55 22.24
CA ARG A 21 2.35 6.38 21.54
C ARG A 21 2.80 5.29 22.53
N PRO A 22 2.83 4.01 22.12
CA PRO A 22 3.39 2.96 22.96
C PRO A 22 4.89 3.17 23.15
N GLU A 23 5.43 2.80 24.32
CA GLU A 23 6.87 2.87 24.60
C GLU A 23 7.69 1.90 23.74
N LYS A 24 7.06 0.84 23.25
CA LYS A 24 7.67 -0.19 22.38
C LYS A 24 6.70 -0.55 21.26
N GLN A 25 7.21 -0.65 20.04
CA GLN A 25 6.44 -1.02 18.86
C GLN A 25 7.13 -2.22 18.18
N PHE A 26 6.36 -3.26 17.88
CA PHE A 26 6.83 -4.37 17.06
C PHE A 26 6.89 -3.90 15.60
N GLY A 27 8.03 -4.12 14.94
CA GLY A 27 8.28 -3.78 13.54
C GLY A 27 8.54 -5.02 12.69
N MET A 28 8.16 -4.96 11.42
CA MET A 28 8.41 -6.01 10.43
C MET A 28 9.20 -5.45 9.25
N ILE A 29 10.07 -6.28 8.66
CA ILE A 29 10.82 -5.97 7.44
C ILE A 29 10.56 -7.07 6.43
N PHE A 30 10.15 -6.68 5.22
CA PHE A 30 9.99 -7.58 4.08
C PHE A 30 11.15 -7.35 3.11
N ASP A 31 11.95 -8.38 2.85
CA ASP A 31 13.00 -8.34 1.82
C ASP A 31 12.40 -8.73 0.47
N THR A 32 12.11 -7.73 -0.36
CA THR A 32 11.51 -7.92 -1.69
C THR A 32 12.46 -8.60 -2.67
N ASN A 33 13.78 -8.64 -2.41
CA ASN A 33 14.73 -9.37 -3.25
C ASN A 33 14.61 -10.90 -3.07
N LYS A 34 13.95 -11.36 -2.00
CA LYS A 34 13.78 -12.78 -1.67
C LYS A 34 12.32 -13.24 -1.73
N CYS A 35 11.38 -12.31 -1.91
CA CYS A 35 9.98 -12.67 -2.10
C CYS A 35 9.83 -13.41 -3.43
N ILE A 36 9.01 -14.46 -3.43
CA ILE A 36 8.71 -15.29 -4.61
C ILE A 36 7.20 -15.40 -4.88
N ALA A 37 6.41 -14.50 -4.27
CA ALA A 37 4.94 -14.46 -4.36
C ALA A 37 4.21 -15.81 -4.20
N CYS A 38 4.71 -16.75 -3.40
CA CYS A 38 4.08 -18.07 -3.24
C CYS A 38 2.73 -18.06 -2.50
N GLN A 39 2.23 -16.90 -2.08
CA GLN A 39 0.98 -16.70 -1.33
C GLN A 39 0.85 -17.48 0.00
N THR A 40 1.90 -18.14 0.48
CA THR A 40 1.86 -18.89 1.74
C THR A 40 1.52 -18.01 2.94
N CYS A 41 2.05 -16.78 3.01
CA CYS A 41 1.74 -15.84 4.09
C CYS A 41 0.27 -15.38 4.05
N THR A 42 -0.28 -15.16 2.85
CA THR A 42 -1.69 -14.84 2.60
C THR A 42 -2.59 -15.95 3.14
N VAL A 43 -2.34 -17.20 2.74
CA VAL A 43 -3.15 -18.36 3.14
C VAL A 43 -3.03 -18.66 4.64
N ALA A 44 -1.84 -18.57 5.22
CA ALA A 44 -1.63 -18.75 6.65
C ALA A 44 -2.43 -17.73 7.48
N CYS A 45 -2.37 -16.45 7.10
CA CYS A 45 -3.14 -15.40 7.74
C CYS A 45 -4.65 -15.62 7.57
N LYS A 46 -5.09 -15.95 6.35
CA LYS A 46 -6.49 -16.21 6.02
C LYS A 46 -7.10 -17.30 6.89
N THR A 47 -6.44 -18.46 6.90
CA THR A 47 -6.91 -19.65 7.61
C THR A 47 -6.87 -19.51 9.13
N THR A 48 -5.99 -18.65 9.66
CA THR A 48 -5.88 -18.41 11.10
C THR A 48 -6.89 -17.36 11.59
N TRP A 49 -7.10 -16.29 10.82
CA TRP A 49 -7.77 -15.09 11.34
C TRP A 49 -9.07 -14.68 10.65
N THR A 50 -9.23 -14.95 9.36
CA THR A 50 -10.32 -14.39 8.54
C THR A 50 -11.12 -15.47 7.82
N THR A 51 -11.38 -16.57 8.52
CA THR A 51 -12.24 -17.69 8.08
C THR A 51 -13.71 -17.52 8.44
N GLY A 52 -14.05 -16.48 9.21
CA GLY A 52 -15.42 -16.22 9.65
C GLY A 52 -16.35 -15.76 8.54
N ARG A 53 -17.66 -15.99 8.73
CA ARG A 53 -18.69 -15.49 7.82
C ARG A 53 -18.63 -13.97 7.70
N GLY A 54 -18.63 -13.45 6.48
CA GLY A 54 -18.51 -12.02 6.17
C GLY A 54 -17.06 -11.52 6.10
N GLN A 55 -16.07 -12.39 6.31
CA GLN A 55 -14.66 -12.07 6.21
C GLN A 55 -13.99 -12.76 5.00
N GLU A 56 -14.77 -13.39 4.11
CA GLU A 56 -14.27 -14.19 2.99
C GLU A 56 -13.42 -13.36 2.03
N TYR A 57 -13.74 -12.08 1.86
CA TYR A 57 -12.94 -11.11 1.11
C TYR A 57 -11.83 -10.46 1.96
N MET A 58 -11.76 -10.64 3.27
CA MET A 58 -10.70 -10.00 4.06
C MET A 58 -9.38 -10.76 3.89
N TYR A 59 -8.37 -10.07 3.35
CA TYR A 59 -6.99 -10.54 3.27
C TYR A 59 -6.09 -9.57 4.03
N TRP A 60 -5.94 -9.78 5.34
CA TRP A 60 -5.11 -8.91 6.19
C TRP A 60 -3.62 -8.97 5.84
N ASN A 61 -3.18 -10.10 5.29
CA ASN A 61 -1.90 -10.26 4.62
C ASN A 61 -2.18 -10.66 3.18
N ASN A 62 -1.63 -9.93 2.23
CA ASN A 62 -1.73 -10.24 0.81
C ASN A 62 -0.41 -9.92 0.10
N VAL A 63 -0.20 -10.56 -1.05
CA VAL A 63 0.93 -10.29 -1.93
C VAL A 63 0.40 -9.82 -3.28
N GLU A 64 0.99 -8.76 -3.81
CA GLU A 64 0.65 -8.16 -5.10
C GLU A 64 1.87 -8.21 -6.04
N THR A 65 1.67 -8.37 -7.34
CA THR A 65 2.72 -8.22 -8.35
C THR A 65 2.67 -6.82 -8.94
N LYS A 66 3.67 -5.98 -8.68
CA LYS A 66 3.75 -4.60 -9.17
C LYS A 66 4.42 -4.52 -10.54
N PRO A 67 4.02 -3.55 -11.39
CA PRO A 67 3.18 -2.38 -11.07
C PRO A 67 1.68 -2.60 -11.17
N TYR A 68 1.26 -3.75 -11.68
CA TYR A 68 -0.14 -4.16 -11.63
C TYR A 68 -0.43 -4.75 -10.25
N GLY A 69 -1.38 -5.68 -10.11
CA GLY A 69 -1.60 -6.32 -8.82
C GLY A 69 -2.17 -5.38 -7.77
N TYR A 70 -3.46 -5.53 -7.46
CA TYR A 70 -4.13 -4.69 -6.47
C TYR A 70 -5.07 -5.54 -5.62
N TYR A 71 -5.17 -5.22 -4.33
CA TYR A 71 -6.25 -5.77 -3.52
C TYR A 71 -6.71 -4.86 -2.38
N PRO A 72 -7.87 -4.19 -2.44
CA PRO A 72 -8.85 -4.18 -3.52
C PRO A 72 -8.32 -3.49 -4.78
N LEU A 73 -9.02 -3.68 -5.90
CA LEU A 73 -8.59 -3.14 -7.19
C LEU A 73 -8.34 -1.63 -7.15
N GLY A 74 -7.16 -1.23 -7.64
CA GLY A 74 -6.74 0.16 -7.77
C GLY A 74 -6.55 0.95 -6.46
N TRP A 75 -6.46 0.29 -5.30
CA TRP A 75 -6.45 0.99 -3.99
C TRP A 75 -5.38 2.08 -3.87
N ASP A 76 -4.18 1.85 -4.40
CA ASP A 76 -3.02 2.74 -4.35
C ASP A 76 -3.09 3.83 -5.44
N VAL A 77 -3.39 3.45 -6.67
CA VAL A 77 -3.49 4.40 -7.79
C VAL A 77 -4.67 5.37 -7.61
N ASN A 78 -5.81 4.90 -7.12
CA ASN A 78 -7.00 5.73 -6.94
C ASN A 78 -6.81 6.76 -5.82
N ILE A 79 -6.12 6.40 -4.73
CA ILE A 79 -5.83 7.37 -3.67
C ILE A 79 -4.75 8.37 -4.11
N LEU A 80 -3.74 7.93 -4.86
CA LEU A 80 -2.69 8.80 -5.38
C LEU A 80 -3.23 9.77 -6.44
N ASP A 81 -4.13 9.32 -7.31
CA ASP A 81 -4.81 10.20 -8.28
C ASP A 81 -5.62 11.30 -7.57
N LYS A 82 -6.35 10.94 -6.51
CA LYS A 82 -7.06 11.91 -5.66
C LYS A 82 -6.13 12.90 -4.95
N LEU A 83 -4.96 12.44 -4.47
CA LEU A 83 -3.97 13.30 -3.82
C LEU A 83 -3.30 14.26 -4.83
N GLY A 84 -3.23 13.84 -6.09
CA GLY A 84 -2.53 14.54 -7.16
C GLY A 84 -1.01 14.35 -7.07
N ILE A 85 -0.33 14.65 -8.18
CA ILE A 85 1.13 14.58 -8.26
C ILE A 85 1.74 15.61 -7.32
N GLN A 86 2.67 15.17 -6.48
CA GLN A 86 3.40 16.00 -5.52
C GLN A 86 4.88 15.99 -5.89
N GLU A 87 5.53 17.15 -5.90
CA GLU A 87 6.96 17.23 -6.18
C GLU A 87 7.79 16.75 -4.98
N MET A 88 8.78 15.90 -5.24
CA MET A 88 9.79 15.53 -4.26
C MET A 88 11.08 16.30 -4.53
N GLY A 89 11.25 17.42 -3.81
CA GLY A 89 12.45 18.28 -3.90
C GLY A 89 13.63 17.83 -3.02
N GLY A 90 13.50 16.74 -2.28
CA GLY A 90 14.53 16.27 -1.34
C GLY A 90 14.17 14.94 -0.67
N PRO A 91 15.04 14.44 0.23
CA PRO A 91 14.86 13.12 0.87
C PRO A 91 13.69 13.09 1.87
N VAL A 92 13.32 14.24 2.42
CA VAL A 92 12.16 14.37 3.32
C VAL A 92 10.98 14.89 2.52
N TYR A 93 9.87 14.16 2.56
CA TYR A 93 8.65 14.50 1.83
C TYR A 93 8.06 15.85 2.30
N GLN A 94 7.93 16.80 1.37
CA GLN A 94 7.40 18.15 1.62
C GLN A 94 5.98 18.37 1.08
N GLY A 95 5.43 17.38 0.38
CA GLY A 95 4.09 17.44 -0.18
C GLY A 95 2.98 17.33 0.87
N LYS A 96 1.74 17.40 0.41
CA LYS A 96 0.56 17.21 1.27
C LYS A 96 0.39 15.75 1.67
N THR A 97 0.19 15.49 2.95
CA THR A 97 -0.26 14.17 3.41
C THR A 97 -1.74 13.96 3.08
N LEU A 98 -2.25 12.72 3.21
CA LEU A 98 -3.68 12.43 3.07
C LEU A 98 -4.53 13.18 4.11
N PHE A 99 -3.97 13.49 5.28
CA PHE A 99 -4.62 14.32 6.30
C PHE A 99 -4.68 15.79 5.88
N ASP A 100 -3.59 16.32 5.31
CA ASP A 100 -3.54 17.70 4.81
C ASP A 100 -4.48 17.93 3.62
N ALA A 101 -4.70 16.88 2.81
CA ALA A 101 -5.53 16.91 1.62
C ALA A 101 -7.00 16.53 1.88
N ALA A 102 -7.38 16.28 3.15
CA ALA A 102 -8.74 15.90 3.51
C ALA A 102 -9.75 17.03 3.16
N PRO A 103 -10.88 16.70 2.51
CA PRO A 103 -11.98 17.65 2.30
C PRO A 103 -12.56 18.19 3.61
N THR A 104 -13.22 19.34 3.56
CA THR A 104 -13.89 19.91 4.72
C THR A 104 -14.95 18.95 5.26
N GLY A 105 -14.83 18.57 6.53
CA GLY A 105 -15.75 17.63 7.19
C GLY A 105 -15.24 16.19 7.22
N GLU A 106 -14.19 15.86 6.47
CA GLU A 106 -13.57 14.53 6.46
C GLU A 106 -12.30 14.51 7.32
N ALA A 107 -12.02 13.35 7.92
CA ALA A 107 -10.81 13.16 8.73
C ALA A 107 -9.55 12.87 7.89
N ILE A 108 -9.73 12.32 6.69
CA ILE A 108 -8.66 11.92 5.79
C ILE A 108 -9.16 11.95 4.34
N LEU A 109 -8.28 12.26 3.40
CA LEU A 109 -8.54 11.95 1.99
C LEU A 109 -8.60 10.42 1.84
N GLY A 110 -9.80 9.89 1.65
CA GLY A 110 -10.06 8.46 1.53
C GLY A 110 -10.47 8.04 0.12
N TYR A 111 -10.15 6.80 -0.23
CA TYR A 111 -10.77 6.07 -1.33
C TYR A 111 -11.50 4.87 -0.73
N LEU A 112 -12.81 4.78 -0.95
CA LEU A 112 -13.60 3.60 -0.63
C LEU A 112 -13.79 2.81 -1.93
N PRO A 113 -13.21 1.61 -2.05
CA PRO A 113 -13.42 0.73 -3.20
C PRO A 113 -14.86 0.20 -3.27
N ASP A 114 -15.30 -0.12 -4.48
CA ASP A 114 -16.61 -0.75 -4.69
C ASP A 114 -16.57 -2.24 -4.33
N ASP A 115 -17.72 -2.85 -4.05
CA ASP A 115 -17.80 -4.28 -3.67
C ASP A 115 -17.13 -5.21 -4.69
N ILE A 116 -17.23 -4.88 -5.99
CA ILE A 116 -16.61 -5.65 -7.07
C ILE A 116 -15.08 -5.64 -7.01
N ASP A 117 -14.48 -4.58 -6.47
CA ASP A 117 -13.03 -4.43 -6.36
C ASP A 117 -12.41 -5.44 -5.37
N TYR A 118 -13.25 -6.03 -4.50
CA TYR A 118 -12.85 -7.07 -3.56
C TYR A 118 -13.04 -8.49 -4.11
N ALA A 119 -13.71 -8.66 -5.25
CA ALA A 119 -14.13 -9.97 -5.77
C ALA A 119 -12.96 -10.82 -6.27
N HIS A 120 -11.84 -10.19 -6.63
CA HIS A 120 -10.73 -10.85 -7.30
C HIS A 120 -9.39 -10.51 -6.62
N PRO A 121 -9.04 -11.21 -5.53
CA PRO A 121 -7.70 -11.11 -4.98
C PRO A 121 -6.67 -11.57 -6.01
N ASN A 122 -5.52 -10.89 -6.03
CA ASN A 122 -4.36 -11.29 -6.82
C ASN A 122 -4.55 -11.22 -8.35
N ILE A 123 -5.44 -10.35 -8.85
CA ILE A 123 -5.48 -10.04 -10.29
C ILE A 123 -4.14 -9.47 -10.73
N GLY A 124 -3.61 -9.97 -11.84
CA GLY A 124 -2.34 -9.53 -12.42
C GLY A 124 -1.12 -10.09 -11.70
N GLU A 125 -1.26 -11.21 -11.00
CA GLU A 125 -0.10 -12.00 -10.54
C GLU A 125 0.79 -12.38 -11.74
N ASP A 126 2.09 -12.16 -11.58
CA ASP A 126 3.11 -12.38 -12.60
C ASP A 126 2.96 -11.57 -13.91
N ASP A 127 2.11 -10.54 -13.92
CA ASP A 127 2.02 -9.62 -15.06
C ASP A 127 3.19 -8.63 -15.07
N CYS A 128 3.98 -8.68 -16.14
CA CYS A 128 5.08 -7.75 -16.40
C CYS A 128 4.60 -6.45 -17.06
N THR A 129 5.35 -5.38 -16.87
CA THR A 129 5.20 -4.17 -17.69
C THR A 129 5.48 -4.44 -19.16
N GLY A 130 4.65 -3.89 -20.05
CA GLY A 130 4.85 -3.95 -21.50
C GLY A 130 4.62 -5.32 -22.14
N LEU A 131 4.77 -5.38 -23.47
CA LEU A 131 4.71 -6.62 -24.25
C LEU A 131 6.11 -6.98 -24.74
N MET A 132 6.43 -8.28 -24.72
CA MET A 132 7.66 -8.81 -25.30
C MET A 132 7.47 -9.05 -26.80
N THR A 133 8.11 -8.25 -27.64
CA THR A 133 8.16 -8.50 -29.08
C THR A 133 9.11 -9.65 -29.40
N GLN A 134 8.80 -10.42 -30.44
CA GLN A 134 9.70 -11.47 -30.92
C GLN A 134 11.08 -10.89 -31.28
N GLY A 135 12.15 -11.53 -30.81
CA GLY A 135 13.53 -11.05 -31.00
C GLY A 135 14.00 -10.03 -29.96
N ALA A 136 13.16 -9.69 -28.97
CA ALA A 136 13.59 -8.92 -27.81
C ALA A 136 14.70 -9.68 -27.05
N HIS A 137 15.70 -8.93 -26.62
CA HIS A 137 16.81 -9.39 -25.81
C HIS A 137 17.03 -8.40 -24.66
N LEU A 138 17.78 -8.84 -23.63
CA LEU A 138 18.03 -8.02 -22.46
C LEU A 138 18.76 -6.73 -22.85
N THR A 139 18.10 -5.61 -22.62
CA THR A 139 18.65 -4.25 -22.79
C THR A 139 18.46 -3.51 -21.47
N MET A 140 19.49 -2.79 -21.02
CA MET A 140 19.45 -1.99 -19.79
C MET A 140 19.11 -0.52 -20.09
N PRO A 141 18.27 0.14 -19.27
CA PRO A 141 17.50 -0.41 -18.16
C PRO A 141 16.44 -1.42 -18.62
N HIS A 142 16.10 -2.38 -17.76
CA HIS A 142 15.15 -3.46 -18.06
C HIS A 142 13.90 -2.89 -18.74
N MET A 143 13.64 -3.32 -19.98
CA MET A 143 12.49 -2.88 -20.77
C MET A 143 11.16 -3.35 -20.18
N GLN A 144 11.18 -4.48 -19.46
CA GLN A 144 10.04 -5.08 -18.79
C GLN A 144 10.47 -5.52 -17.40
N TRP A 145 9.61 -5.27 -16.43
CA TRP A 145 9.86 -5.57 -15.03
C TRP A 145 8.55 -5.85 -14.31
N MET A 146 8.68 -6.65 -13.27
CA MET A 146 7.71 -6.80 -12.20
C MET A 146 8.45 -7.08 -10.89
N PHE A 147 7.80 -6.87 -9.76
CA PHE A 147 8.28 -7.33 -8.47
C PHE A 147 7.13 -7.67 -7.54
N TYR A 148 7.43 -8.47 -6.52
CA TYR A 148 6.42 -8.89 -5.55
C TYR A 148 6.41 -7.99 -4.33
N LEU A 149 5.21 -7.55 -3.95
CA LEU A 149 4.95 -6.69 -2.81
C LEU A 149 4.07 -7.43 -1.79
N PRO A 150 4.67 -8.16 -0.84
CA PRO A 150 3.94 -8.65 0.33
C PRO A 150 3.62 -7.47 1.25
N ARG A 151 2.38 -7.39 1.73
CA ARG A 151 1.96 -6.32 2.63
C ARG A 151 0.94 -6.78 3.67
N ILE A 152 0.95 -6.04 4.76
CA ILE A 152 0.02 -6.15 5.89
C ILE A 152 -0.31 -4.73 6.38
N CYS A 153 -1.12 -4.60 7.43
CA CYS A 153 -1.26 -3.32 8.13
C CYS A 153 0.11 -2.78 8.57
N ASN A 154 0.38 -1.51 8.26
CA ASN A 154 1.66 -0.87 8.60
C ASN A 154 1.81 -0.57 10.10
N HIS A 155 0.74 -0.69 10.89
CA HIS A 155 0.71 -0.30 12.30
C HIS A 155 1.41 1.05 12.52
N CYS A 156 1.00 2.03 11.71
CA CYS A 156 1.66 3.32 11.58
C CYS A 156 1.89 3.97 12.94
N THR A 157 2.95 4.77 13.06
CA THR A 157 3.06 5.67 14.21
C THR A 157 1.95 6.71 14.17
N TYR A 158 1.53 7.17 13.00
CA TYR A 158 0.41 8.11 12.79
C TYR A 158 -0.66 7.42 11.91
N PRO A 159 -1.44 6.45 12.45
CA PRO A 159 -2.42 5.67 11.68
C PRO A 159 -3.59 6.50 11.13
#